data_AF-A0A7G3GD82-F1
#
_entry.id   AF-A0A7G3GD82-F1
#
_cell.length_a   1.000
_cell.length_b   1.000
_cell.length_c   1.000
_cell.angle_alpha   90.00
_cell.angle_beta   90.00
_cell.angle_gamma   90.00
#
_symmetry.space_group_name_H-M   'P 1'
#
loop_
_entity.id
_entity.type
_entity.pdbx_description
1 polymer ?
#
loop_
_entity_poly.entity_id
_entity_poly.type
_entity_poly.pdbx_seq_one_letter_code
_entity_poly.pdbx_strand_id
1 'polypeptide(L)'
;MGNQYKQLTIKERYQIEAFCTLGFSARKMATELGRSNKTISRELALCPDDKYCAEMSHQQVHLRRRDAAKYHKCSAILKEVIRPLLVLGLSPEQIAGRMNIETVSNYLSCNTIYTLVKREQWQHLLARKVKSCKKRKLVEGGCNLITGPLKARPFLFAWLAPVLQLARLSIAMFVS
;
A
#
# COMPACT_ATOMS: atom_id res chain seq x y z
N MET A 1 25.92 4.75 -16.88
CA MET A 1 25.54 5.95 -16.09
C MET A 1 24.02 6.01 -15.99
N GLY A 2 23.45 5.81 -14.80
CA GLY A 2 22.00 5.84 -14.61
C GLY A 2 21.47 7.27 -14.71
N ASN A 3 20.63 7.55 -15.71
CA ASN A 3 20.04 8.88 -15.88
C ASN A 3 18.93 9.04 -14.82
N GLN A 4 19.23 9.74 -13.71
CA GLN A 4 18.23 10.01 -12.69
C GLN A 4 17.14 10.91 -13.28
N TYR A 5 15.93 10.37 -13.39
CA TYR A 5 14.79 11.11 -13.92
C TYR A 5 14.36 12.21 -12.94
N LYS A 6 14.84 13.43 -13.20
CA LYS A 6 14.52 14.60 -12.39
C LYS A 6 13.23 15.25 -12.89
N GLN A 7 12.24 15.37 -12.04
CA GLN A 7 10.97 16.02 -12.37
C GLN A 7 11.17 17.53 -12.54
N LEU A 8 10.31 18.18 -13.33
CA LEU A 8 10.28 19.64 -13.40
C LEU A 8 9.70 20.20 -12.10
N THR A 9 10.40 21.17 -11.53
CA THR A 9 9.96 21.96 -10.39
C THR A 9 8.90 22.98 -10.83
N ILE A 10 8.18 23.55 -9.87
CA ILE A 10 7.23 24.62 -10.17
C ILE A 10 7.92 25.86 -10.75
N LYS A 11 9.14 26.19 -10.27
CA LYS A 11 9.94 27.32 -10.77
C LYS A 11 10.30 27.13 -12.25
N GLU A 12 10.76 25.94 -12.61
CA GLU A 12 11.07 25.62 -14.02
C GLU A 12 9.83 25.69 -14.90
N ARG A 13 8.63 25.34 -14.40
CA ARG A 13 7.38 25.49 -15.17
C ARG A 13 7.03 26.96 -15.42
N TYR A 14 7.18 27.83 -14.41
CA TYR A 14 6.98 29.27 -14.62
C TYR A 14 7.99 29.86 -15.63
N GLN A 15 9.23 29.35 -15.65
CA GLN A 15 10.20 29.74 -16.68
C GLN A 15 9.77 29.27 -18.07
N ILE A 16 9.23 28.04 -18.20
CA ILE A 16 8.69 27.54 -19.47
C ILE A 16 7.52 28.43 -19.94
N GLU A 17 6.62 28.83 -19.05
CA GLU A 17 5.50 29.72 -19.35
C GLU A 17 5.97 31.10 -19.87
N ALA A 18 6.97 31.69 -19.20
CA ALA A 18 7.60 32.92 -19.67
C ALA A 18 8.24 32.73 -21.07
N PHE A 19 8.95 31.62 -21.29
CA PHE A 19 9.56 31.32 -22.59
C PHE A 19 8.54 31.08 -23.70
N CYS A 20 7.40 30.45 -23.41
CA CYS A 20 6.30 30.31 -24.35
C CYS A 20 5.73 31.67 -24.75
N THR A 21 5.59 32.59 -23.80
CA THR A 21 5.14 33.97 -24.06
C THR A 21 6.12 34.73 -24.96
N LEU A 22 7.42 34.43 -24.83
CA LEU A 22 8.49 34.97 -25.68
C LEU A 22 8.67 34.24 -27.02
N GLY A 23 7.86 33.21 -27.32
CA GLY A 23 7.91 32.48 -28.59
C GLY A 23 9.13 31.56 -28.75
N PHE A 24 9.73 31.08 -27.66
CA PHE A 24 10.90 30.22 -27.73
C PHE A 24 10.54 28.79 -28.18
N SER A 25 11.43 28.15 -28.94
CA SER A 25 11.28 26.74 -29.30
C SER A 25 11.62 25.82 -28.13
N ALA A 26 11.03 24.61 -28.10
CA ALA A 26 11.30 23.61 -27.07
C ALA A 26 12.79 23.26 -26.92
N ARG A 27 13.54 23.29 -28.03
CA ARG A 27 14.99 23.06 -28.03
C ARG A 27 15.75 24.16 -27.31
N LYS A 28 15.37 25.43 -27.53
CA LYS A 28 15.97 26.58 -26.86
C LYS A 28 15.63 26.59 -25.36
N MET A 29 14.39 26.31 -25.00
CA MET A 29 13.98 26.18 -23.59
C MET A 29 14.78 25.08 -22.87
N ALA A 30 14.99 23.94 -23.53
CA ALA A 30 15.75 22.83 -22.99
C ALA A 30 17.22 23.21 -22.70
N THR A 31 17.87 23.95 -23.60
CA THR A 31 19.24 24.43 -23.39
C THR A 31 19.32 25.44 -22.25
N GLU A 32 18.40 26.40 -22.17
CA GLU A 32 18.37 27.41 -21.09
C GLU A 32 18.13 26.78 -19.71
N LEU A 33 17.24 25.79 -19.62
CA LEU A 33 16.90 25.11 -18.36
C LEU A 33 17.86 23.98 -17.99
N GLY A 34 18.82 23.63 -18.86
CA GLY A 34 19.68 22.46 -18.68
C GLY A 34 18.89 21.14 -18.64
N ARG A 35 17.76 21.06 -19.36
CA ARG A 35 16.89 19.88 -19.42
C ARG A 35 16.94 19.23 -20.80
N SER A 36 16.43 18.00 -20.90
CA SER A 36 16.33 17.34 -22.21
C SER A 36 15.16 17.92 -23.02
N ASN A 37 15.33 18.02 -24.34
CA ASN A 37 14.27 18.46 -25.24
C ASN A 37 13.00 17.59 -25.08
N LYS A 38 13.16 16.27 -24.93
CA LYS A 38 12.04 15.33 -24.69
C LYS A 38 11.25 15.68 -23.42
N THR A 39 11.92 16.17 -22.37
CA THR A 39 11.27 16.59 -21.13
C THR A 39 10.38 17.81 -21.37
N ILE A 40 10.91 18.83 -22.07
CA ILE A 40 10.16 20.05 -22.39
C ILE A 40 9.01 19.75 -23.34
N SER A 41 9.22 18.98 -24.41
CA SER A 41 8.14 18.62 -25.34
C SER A 41 7.00 17.86 -24.66
N ARG A 42 7.32 16.91 -23.77
CA ARG A 42 6.29 16.21 -23.00
C ARG A 42 5.54 17.15 -22.06
N GLU A 43 6.26 18.07 -21.40
CA GLU A 43 5.67 19.09 -20.53
C GLU A 43 4.72 20.01 -21.30
N LEU A 44 5.08 20.48 -22.49
CA LEU A 44 4.20 21.29 -23.34
C LEU A 44 2.96 20.49 -23.77
N ALA A 45 3.11 19.21 -24.11
CA ALA A 45 1.99 18.35 -24.48
C ALA A 45 1.03 18.00 -23.33
N LEU A 46 1.36 18.32 -22.06
CA LEU A 46 0.45 18.16 -20.93
C LEU A 46 -0.65 19.23 -20.92
N CYS A 47 -0.39 20.41 -21.49
CA CYS A 47 -1.34 21.52 -21.58
C CYS A 47 -1.90 21.56 -23.02
N PRO A 48 -3.12 21.06 -23.27
CA PRO A 48 -3.69 21.06 -24.62
C PRO A 48 -4.19 22.43 -25.08
N ASP A 49 -4.21 23.42 -24.19
CA ASP A 49 -4.68 24.76 -24.48
C ASP A 49 -3.69 25.54 -25.37
N ASP A 50 -4.21 26.51 -26.12
CA ASP A 50 -3.42 27.39 -27.01
C ASP A 50 -2.32 28.16 -26.26
N LYS A 51 -2.44 28.29 -24.93
CA LYS A 51 -1.45 28.94 -24.06
C LYS A 51 -1.04 27.98 -22.95
N TYR A 52 0.27 27.76 -22.81
CA TYR A 52 0.81 26.96 -21.72
C TYR A 52 0.55 27.65 -20.37
N CYS A 53 -0.07 26.93 -19.43
CA CYS A 53 -0.29 27.38 -18.06
C CYS A 53 0.52 26.52 -17.06
N ALA A 54 1.47 27.14 -16.37
CA ALA A 54 2.37 26.46 -15.44
C ALA A 54 1.63 25.85 -14.24
N GLU A 55 0.66 26.59 -13.70
CA GLU A 55 -0.11 26.20 -12.53
C GLU A 55 -0.99 24.97 -12.82
N MET A 56 -1.71 24.99 -13.94
CA MET A 56 -2.53 23.86 -14.39
C MET A 56 -1.70 22.60 -14.63
N SER A 57 -0.58 22.71 -15.37
CA SER A 57 0.29 21.54 -15.61
C SER A 57 0.81 20.96 -14.31
N HIS A 58 1.22 21.83 -13.37
CA HIS A 58 1.69 21.39 -12.07
C HIS A 58 0.60 20.64 -11.29
N GLN A 59 -0.60 21.22 -11.19
CA GLN A 59 -1.75 20.59 -10.56
C GLN A 59 -2.07 19.23 -11.20
N GLN A 60 -2.11 19.14 -12.53
CA GLN A 60 -2.40 17.90 -13.24
C GLN A 60 -1.35 16.81 -12.98
N VAL A 61 -0.07 17.15 -12.96
CA VAL A 61 1.01 16.22 -12.58
C VAL A 61 0.85 15.74 -11.14
N HIS A 62 0.49 16.65 -10.23
CA HIS A 62 0.23 16.31 -8.83
C HIS A 62 -0.97 15.38 -8.67
N LEU A 63 -2.08 15.66 -9.35
CA LEU A 63 -3.28 14.82 -9.36
C LEU A 63 -2.97 13.44 -9.92
N ARG A 64 -2.32 13.35 -11.09
CA ARG A 64 -1.91 12.06 -11.68
C ARG A 64 -1.03 11.24 -10.74
N ARG A 65 -0.12 11.88 -9.99
CA ARG A 65 0.72 11.18 -9.00
C ARG A 65 -0.04 10.76 -7.76
N ARG A 66 -0.98 11.59 -7.30
CA ARG A 66 -1.86 11.28 -6.16
C ARG A 66 -2.75 10.09 -6.48
N ASP A 67 -3.31 10.10 -7.69
CA ASP A 67 -4.32 9.15 -8.15
C ASP A 67 -3.69 7.92 -8.84
N ALA A 68 -2.37 7.93 -9.06
CA ALA A 68 -1.65 6.77 -9.57
C ALA A 68 -1.92 5.55 -8.68
N ALA A 69 -2.52 4.52 -9.29
CA ALA A 69 -2.82 3.27 -8.62
C ALA A 69 -1.52 2.67 -8.06
N LYS A 70 -1.45 2.55 -6.73
CA LYS A 70 -0.34 1.89 -6.04
C LYS A 70 -0.76 0.47 -5.75
N TYR A 71 0.10 -0.48 -6.09
CA TYR A 71 -0.12 -1.86 -5.70
C TYR A 71 -0.21 -1.95 -4.16
N HIS A 72 -1.27 -2.58 -3.68
CA HIS A 72 -1.49 -2.84 -2.27
C HIS A 72 -1.71 -4.35 -2.07
N LYS A 73 -0.90 -4.97 -1.22
CA LYS A 73 -1.07 -6.39 -0.87
C LYS A 73 -2.40 -6.70 -0.18
N CYS A 74 -2.99 -5.73 0.53
CA CYS A 74 -4.27 -5.89 1.19
C CYS A 74 -5.43 -5.65 0.21
N SER A 75 -5.98 -6.74 -0.34
CA SER A 75 -7.25 -6.74 -1.07
C SER A 75 -8.45 -6.54 -0.13
N ALA A 76 -9.59 -6.08 -0.67
CA ALA A 76 -10.86 -5.98 0.05
C ALA A 76 -11.26 -7.32 0.70
N ILE A 77 -11.03 -8.43 0.00
CA ILE A 77 -11.30 -9.79 0.51
C ILE A 77 -10.51 -10.07 1.80
N LEU A 78 -9.24 -9.65 1.86
CA LEU A 78 -8.41 -9.83 3.05
C LEU A 78 -8.90 -8.98 4.22
N LYS A 79 -9.51 -7.81 3.95
CA LYS A 79 -10.12 -6.98 5.00
C LYS A 79 -11.33 -7.67 5.62
N GLU A 80 -12.19 -8.25 4.79
CA GLU A 80 -13.38 -9.01 5.23
C GLU A 80 -13.01 -10.23 6.06
N VAL A 81 -11.84 -10.82 5.80
CA VAL A 81 -11.30 -11.92 6.59
C VAL A 81 -10.65 -11.45 7.89
N ILE A 82 -9.86 -10.37 7.87
CA ILE A 82 -9.12 -9.89 9.05
C ILE A 82 -10.05 -9.28 10.09
N ARG A 83 -11.07 -8.51 9.67
CA ARG A 83 -11.98 -7.82 10.59
C ARG A 83 -12.66 -8.77 11.60
N PRO A 84 -13.32 -9.89 11.21
CA PRO A 84 -13.93 -10.81 12.17
C PRO A 84 -12.89 -11.48 13.07
N LEU A 85 -11.69 -11.77 12.57
CA LEU A 85 -10.61 -12.34 13.38
C LEU A 85 -10.14 -11.38 14.49
N LEU A 86 -10.10 -10.07 14.19
CA LEU A 86 -9.83 -9.04 15.20
C LEU A 86 -10.98 -8.93 16.22
N VAL A 87 -12.24 -8.97 15.77
CA VAL A 87 -13.43 -8.97 16.66
C VAL A 87 -13.43 -10.18 17.60
N LEU A 88 -12.96 -11.34 17.12
CA LEU A 88 -12.76 -12.55 17.94
C LEU A 88 -11.60 -12.43 18.95
N GLY A 89 -10.90 -11.30 18.99
CA GLY A 89 -9.83 -11.01 19.94
C GLY A 89 -8.47 -11.60 19.54
N LEU A 90 -8.28 -12.01 18.28
CA LEU A 90 -6.96 -12.46 17.83
C LEU A 90 -6.01 -11.27 17.63
N SER A 91 -4.78 -11.42 18.12
CA SER A 91 -3.71 -10.45 17.89
C SER A 91 -3.23 -10.49 16.43
N PRO A 92 -2.74 -9.37 15.87
CA PRO A 92 -2.19 -9.33 14.51
C PRO A 92 -1.09 -10.37 14.26
N GLU A 93 -0.28 -10.71 15.25
CA GLU A 93 0.73 -11.77 15.19
C GLU A 93 0.09 -13.16 15.01
N GLN A 94 -0.99 -13.43 15.75
CA GLN A 94 -1.74 -14.69 15.62
C GLN A 94 -2.42 -14.80 14.27
N ILE A 95 -2.99 -13.71 13.76
CA ILE A 95 -3.64 -13.67 12.45
C ILE A 95 -2.60 -13.92 11.35
N ALA A 96 -1.45 -13.24 11.38
CA ALA A 96 -0.35 -13.47 10.44
C ALA A 96 0.17 -14.92 10.49
N GLY A 97 0.37 -15.47 11.69
CA GLY A 97 0.82 -16.84 11.88
C GLY A 97 -0.17 -17.86 11.31
N ARG A 98 -1.48 -17.65 11.50
CA ARG A 98 -2.53 -18.51 10.93
C ARG A 98 -2.61 -18.40 9.42
N MET A 99 -2.56 -17.18 8.86
CA MET A 99 -2.56 -16.99 7.41
C MET A 99 -1.36 -17.66 6.74
N ASN A 100 -0.18 -17.68 7.37
CA ASN A 100 0.98 -18.37 6.82
C ASN A 100 0.79 -19.89 6.73
N ILE A 101 0.00 -20.48 7.63
CA ILE A 101 -0.28 -21.92 7.66
C ILE A 101 -1.42 -22.27 6.70
N GLU A 102 -2.46 -21.43 6.65
CA GLU A 102 -3.73 -21.75 5.99
C GLU A 102 -3.84 -21.16 4.56
N THR A 103 -3.08 -20.10 4.23
CA THR A 103 -3.11 -19.45 2.92
C THR A 103 -1.73 -19.47 2.24
N VAL A 104 -1.65 -20.11 1.07
CA VAL A 104 -0.38 -20.32 0.34
C VAL A 104 0.04 -19.11 -0.51
N SER A 105 -0.91 -18.30 -1.01
CA SER A 105 -0.60 -17.23 -1.98
C SER A 105 -0.72 -15.79 -1.47
N ASN A 106 -1.59 -15.53 -0.48
CA ASN A 106 -1.97 -14.15 -0.09
C ASN A 106 -1.78 -13.90 1.42
N TYR A 107 -0.69 -14.41 2.00
CA TYR A 107 -0.38 -14.16 3.42
C TYR A 107 0.04 -12.70 3.65
N LEU A 108 -0.39 -12.12 4.77
CA LEU A 108 0.01 -10.77 5.20
C LEU A 108 0.94 -10.86 6.41
N SER A 109 1.99 -10.04 6.41
CA SER A 109 2.85 -9.90 7.59
C SER A 109 2.12 -9.17 8.71
N CYS A 110 2.51 -9.42 9.97
CA CYS A 110 1.95 -8.73 11.14
C CYS A 110 2.03 -7.21 10.99
N ASN A 111 3.13 -6.65 10.48
CA ASN A 111 3.28 -5.22 10.24
C ASN A 111 2.26 -4.68 9.22
N THR A 112 1.91 -5.48 8.21
CA THR A 112 0.91 -5.12 7.21
C THR A 112 -0.48 -5.06 7.83
N ILE A 113 -0.80 -6.00 8.73
CA ILE A 113 -2.05 -6.03 9.49
C ILE A 113 -2.13 -4.82 10.45
N TYR A 114 -1.05 -4.47 11.16
CA TYR A 114 -1.02 -3.27 11.99
C TYR A 114 -1.24 -1.98 11.19
N THR A 115 -0.60 -1.88 10.02
CA THR A 115 -0.79 -0.74 9.11
C THR A 115 -2.24 -0.67 8.64
N LEU A 116 -2.84 -1.83 8.32
CA LEU A 116 -4.26 -1.93 7.95
C LEU A 116 -5.16 -1.47 9.10
N VAL A 117 -4.95 -1.94 10.32
CA VAL A 117 -5.72 -1.55 11.51
C VAL A 117 -5.68 -0.03 11.72
N LYS A 118 -4.51 0.59 11.56
CA LYS A 118 -4.36 2.04 11.65
C LYS A 118 -5.11 2.77 10.54
N ARG A 119 -5.04 2.27 9.30
CA ARG A 119 -5.68 2.85 8.11
C ARG A 119 -7.21 2.80 8.20
N GLU A 120 -7.76 1.69 8.66
CA GLU A 120 -9.22 1.47 8.76
C GLU A 120 -9.80 1.91 10.11
N GLN A 121 -9.00 2.51 10.99
CA GLN A 121 -9.40 2.98 12.32
C GLN A 121 -9.95 1.86 13.25
N TRP A 122 -9.40 0.65 13.11
CA TRP A 122 -9.79 -0.54 13.86
C TRP A 122 -9.03 -0.71 15.19
N GLN A 123 -8.42 0.34 15.72
CA GLN A 123 -7.63 0.23 16.95
C GLN A 123 -8.47 -0.25 18.14
N HIS A 124 -9.77 0.06 18.15
CA HIS A 124 -10.72 -0.37 19.16
C HIS A 124 -11.00 -1.89 19.11
N LEU A 125 -10.73 -2.57 17.99
CA LEU A 125 -10.87 -4.01 17.85
C LEU A 125 -9.66 -4.78 18.37
N LEU A 126 -8.54 -4.10 18.62
CA LEU A 126 -7.38 -4.76 19.22
C LEU A 126 -7.70 -5.10 20.67
N ALA A 127 -7.49 -6.36 21.04
CA ALA A 127 -7.58 -6.79 22.43
C ALA A 127 -6.68 -5.88 23.28
N ARG A 128 -7.28 -5.14 24.23
CA ARG A 128 -6.53 -4.33 25.20
C ARG A 128 -5.53 -5.26 25.88
N LYS A 129 -4.25 -4.87 25.91
CA LYS A 129 -3.22 -5.57 26.69
C LYS A 129 -3.76 -5.74 28.11
N VAL A 130 -4.23 -6.94 28.44
CA VAL A 130 -4.48 -7.30 29.83
C VAL A 130 -3.15 -7.13 30.54
N LYS A 131 -3.13 -6.41 31.67
CA LYS A 131 -1.91 -6.18 32.47
C LYS A 131 -1.17 -7.52 32.58
N SER A 132 0.12 -7.52 32.25
CA SER A 132 0.96 -8.72 32.32
C SER A 132 0.71 -9.42 33.66
N CYS A 133 0.16 -10.64 33.61
CA CYS A 133 0.23 -11.53 34.76
C CYS A 133 1.73 -11.70 35.05
N LYS A 134 2.18 -11.28 36.24
CA LYS A 134 3.58 -11.43 36.68
C LYS A 134 4.04 -12.85 36.36
N LYS A 135 5.18 -12.98 35.67
CA LYS A 135 5.83 -14.29 35.47
C LYS A 135 5.98 -14.95 36.83
N ARG A 136 5.32 -16.08 37.06
CA ARG A 136 5.65 -16.95 38.19
C ARG A 136 7.05 -17.49 37.92
N LYS A 137 8.00 -17.27 38.86
CA LYS A 137 9.34 -17.84 38.78
C LYS A 137 9.18 -19.36 38.67
N LEU A 138 9.72 -19.96 37.62
CA LEU A 138 9.76 -21.41 37.44
C LEU A 138 10.76 -21.96 38.47
N VAL A 139 10.33 -22.88 39.33
CA VAL A 139 11.24 -23.67 40.17
C VAL A 139 11.84 -24.75 39.28
N GLU A 140 13.16 -24.89 39.30
CA GLU A 140 13.90 -25.90 38.56
C GLU A 140 13.56 -27.30 39.10
N GLY A 141 12.89 -28.09 38.28
CA GLY A 141 12.56 -29.48 38.60
C GLY A 141 11.58 -30.09 37.61
N GLY A 142 12.12 -30.84 36.64
CA GLY A 142 11.35 -31.76 35.80
C GLY A 142 10.80 -31.17 34.49
N CYS A 143 11.15 -31.81 33.39
CA CYS A 143 10.86 -31.46 32.00
C CYS A 143 9.43 -30.96 31.70
N ASN A 144 9.30 -29.75 31.15
CA ASN A 144 8.97 -29.52 29.72
C ASN A 144 8.69 -28.03 29.48
N LEU A 145 9.32 -27.49 28.45
CA LEU A 145 9.05 -26.16 27.91
C LEU A 145 7.55 -26.03 27.61
N ILE A 146 6.82 -25.25 28.40
CA ILE A 146 5.51 -24.74 27.97
C ILE A 146 5.77 -23.54 27.04
N THR A 147 6.39 -23.82 25.88
CA THR A 147 6.03 -23.12 24.65
C THR A 147 4.75 -23.79 24.15
N GLY A 148 3.61 -23.40 24.72
CA GLY A 148 2.33 -23.95 24.31
C GLY A 148 2.13 -23.74 22.79
N PRO A 149 1.93 -24.80 21.99
CA PRO A 149 1.90 -24.69 20.55
C PRO A 149 0.62 -23.98 20.08
N LEU A 150 0.71 -23.25 18.97
CA LEU A 150 -0.41 -22.65 18.20
C LEU A 150 -1.37 -23.71 17.60
N LYS A 151 -1.59 -24.84 18.26
CA LYS A 151 -2.07 -26.08 17.62
C LYS A 151 -3.42 -26.60 18.12
N ALA A 152 -4.08 -25.95 19.08
CA ALA A 152 -5.34 -26.46 19.64
C ALA A 152 -6.45 -25.41 19.73
N ARG A 153 -6.78 -24.78 18.60
CA ARG A 153 -8.16 -24.31 18.37
C ARG A 153 -8.63 -24.91 17.05
N PRO A 154 -9.69 -25.74 17.04
CA PRO A 154 -10.17 -26.35 15.82
C PRO A 154 -10.55 -25.26 14.81
N PHE A 155 -10.10 -25.47 13.57
CA PHE A 155 -10.46 -24.77 12.32
C PHE A 155 -11.45 -23.60 12.46
N LEU A 156 -10.97 -22.39 12.78
CA LEU A 156 -11.81 -21.19 12.71
C LEU A 156 -12.16 -20.83 11.25
N PHE A 157 -11.30 -21.21 10.30
CA PHE A 157 -11.61 -21.03 8.88
C PHE A 157 -12.52 -22.10 8.27
N ALA A 158 -12.84 -23.20 8.96
CA ALA A 158 -13.91 -24.10 8.49
C ALA A 158 -15.30 -23.42 8.55
N TRP A 159 -15.49 -22.44 9.44
CA TRP A 159 -16.70 -21.60 9.50
C TRP A 159 -16.69 -20.43 8.51
N LEU A 160 -15.52 -20.05 7.97
CA LEU A 160 -15.35 -19.03 6.92
C LEU A 160 -15.08 -19.63 5.53
N ALA A 161 -14.99 -20.96 5.44
CA ALA A 161 -14.80 -21.71 4.20
C ALA A 161 -15.81 -21.35 3.11
N PRO A 162 -17.13 -21.16 3.37
CA PRO A 162 -18.03 -20.75 2.30
C PRO A 162 -17.72 -19.36 1.73
N VAL A 163 -17.13 -18.45 2.51
CA VAL A 163 -16.76 -17.10 2.05
C VAL A 163 -15.46 -17.12 1.24
N LEU A 164 -14.50 -17.99 1.60
CA LEU A 164 -13.24 -18.15 0.86
C LEU A 164 -13.36 -19.06 -0.38
N GLN A 165 -14.28 -20.02 -0.41
CA GLN A 165 -14.52 -20.87 -1.58
C GLN A 165 -15.12 -20.06 -2.74
N LEU A 166 -16.00 -19.08 -2.45
CA LEU A 166 -16.57 -18.17 -3.44
C LEU A 166 -15.52 -17.24 -4.08
N ALA A 167 -14.51 -16.82 -3.31
CA ALA A 167 -13.38 -16.05 -3.86
C ALA A 167 -12.46 -16.86 -4.79
N ARG A 168 -12.39 -18.20 -4.60
CA ARG A 168 -11.68 -19.11 -5.52
C ARG A 168 -12.43 -19.35 -6.83
N LEU A 169 -13.76 -19.28 -6.83
CA LEU A 169 -14.58 -19.46 -8.04
C LEU A 169 -14.71 -18.19 -8.89
N SER A 170 -14.63 -16.99 -8.29
CA SER A 170 -14.73 -15.73 -9.05
C SER A 170 -13.48 -15.41 -9.88
N ILE A 171 -12.29 -15.84 -9.45
CA ILE A 171 -11.03 -15.66 -10.21
C ILE A 171 -10.97 -16.57 -11.46
N ALA A 172 -11.71 -17.68 -11.47
CA ALA A 172 -11.76 -18.60 -12.62
C ALA A 172 -12.75 -18.15 -13.72
N MET A 173 -13.67 -17.22 -13.44
CA MET A 173 -14.64 -16.71 -14.42
C MET A 173 -14.24 -15.38 -15.08
N PHE A 174 -13.15 -14.73 -14.67
CA PHE A 174 -12.70 -13.44 -15.24
C PHE A 174 -11.46 -13.56 -16.15
N VAL A 175 -11.02 -14.79 -16.43
CA VAL A 175 -9.95 -15.10 -17.40
C VAL A 175 -10.45 -16.14 -18.41
N SER A 176 -11.64 -15.92 -18.97
CA SER A 176 -12.10 -16.65 -20.15
C SER A 176 -12.92 -15.74 -21.07
#